data_AF-A0A0G3IVJ1-F1
#
_entry.id   AF-A0A0G3IVJ1-F1
#
_cell.length_a   1.000
_cell.length_b   1.000
_cell.length_c   1.000
_cell.angle_alpha   90.00
_cell.angle_beta   90.00
_cell.angle_gamma   90.00
#
_symmetry.space_group_name_H-M   'P 1'
#
loop_
_entity.id
_entity.type
_entity.pdbx_description
1 polymer ?
#
loop_
_entity_poly.entity_id
_entity_poly.type
_entity_poly.pdbx_seq_one_letter_code
_entity_poly.pdbx_strand_id
1 'polypeptide(L)'
;MSDAVLRERQGRKLIITINRPEARNAVNLAVSRGLADAIDELDSDPDLAGAIGLAGKISANGPLALAATKDVLLQSADCSRAEMWKKQMELIIPVFTSNDAREGAVAFAEKCAPNWTGT
;
A
#
# COMPACT_ATOMS: atom_id res chain seq x y z
N MET A 1 8.21 35.34 5.23
CA MET A 1 7.64 34.42 6.23
C MET A 1 8.03 33.02 5.79
N SER A 2 8.58 32.18 6.67
CA SER A 2 8.88 30.79 6.32
C SER A 2 7.57 30.05 6.07
N ASP A 3 7.54 29.20 5.04
CA ASP A 3 6.36 28.39 4.78
C ASP A 3 6.17 27.37 5.91
N ALA A 4 4.96 27.30 6.46
CA ALA A 4 4.64 26.46 7.62
C ALA A 4 4.52 24.98 7.25
N VAL A 5 4.32 24.69 5.96
CA VAL A 5 4.24 23.34 5.40
C VAL A 5 5.06 23.32 4.12
N LEU A 6 6.09 22.48 4.07
CA LEU A 6 6.89 22.25 2.87
C LEU A 6 6.36 21.04 2.11
N ARG A 7 6.50 21.07 0.79
CA ARG A 7 6.06 20.02 -0.12
C ARG A 7 7.20 19.65 -1.06
N GLU A 8 7.49 18.36 -1.16
CA GLU A 8 8.53 17.84 -2.05
C GLU A 8 7.98 16.68 -2.87
N ARG A 9 8.04 16.80 -4.20
CA ARG A 9 7.66 15.72 -5.11
C ARG A 9 8.86 14.82 -5.39
N GLN A 10 8.75 13.55 -5.04
CA GLN A 10 9.72 12.50 -5.38
C GLN A 10 9.07 11.45 -6.27
N GLY A 11 9.11 11.68 -7.58
CA GLY A 11 8.41 10.83 -8.56
C GLY A 11 6.90 10.91 -8.35
N ARG A 12 6.26 9.77 -8.06
CA ARG A 12 4.81 9.67 -7.74
C ARG A 12 4.48 9.82 -6.25
N LYS A 13 5.40 10.38 -5.46
CA LYS A 13 5.21 10.63 -4.03
C LYS A 13 5.21 12.13 -3.78
N LEU A 14 4.32 12.60 -2.91
CA LEU A 14 4.33 13.93 -2.33
C LEU A 14 4.73 13.82 -0.85
N ILE A 15 5.88 14.38 -0.48
CA ILE A 15 6.35 14.44 0.90
C ILE A 15 5.88 15.78 1.48
N ILE A 16 5.07 15.72 2.51
CA ILE A 16 4.51 16.89 3.19
C ILE A 16 5.19 17.02 4.56
N THR A 17 5.88 18.13 4.80
CA THR A 17 6.63 18.38 6.04
C THR A 17 6.06 19.58 6.76
N ILE A 18 5.62 19.39 8.02
CA ILE A 18 5.34 20.53 8.90
C ILE A 18 6.67 21.19 9.24
N ASN A 19 6.82 22.46 8.86
CA ASN A 19 8.06 23.22 8.97
C ASN A 19 7.92 24.33 10.01
N ARG A 20 7.75 23.92 11.27
CA ARG A 20 7.69 24.81 12.43
C ARG A 20 8.59 24.29 13.56
N PRO A 21 9.90 24.13 13.30
CA PRO A 21 10.82 23.54 14.27
C PRO A 21 10.84 24.31 15.60
N GLU A 22 10.67 25.63 15.58
CA GLU A 22 10.61 26.50 16.76
C GLU A 22 9.41 26.22 17.67
N ALA A 23 8.34 25.65 17.11
CA ALA A 23 7.12 25.29 17.82
C ALA A 23 6.91 23.76 17.90
N ARG A 24 7.97 22.97 17.75
CA ARG A 24 7.92 21.49 17.74
C ARG A 24 6.88 20.95 16.74
N ASN A 25 6.74 21.60 15.59
CA ASN A 25 5.74 21.27 14.57
C ASN A 25 4.30 21.28 15.05
N ALA A 26 3.99 22.04 16.12
CA ALA A 26 2.62 22.21 16.59
C ALA A 26 1.71 22.74 15.47
N VAL A 27 0.50 22.20 15.39
CA VAL A 27 -0.51 22.59 14.40
C VAL A 27 -1.10 23.94 14.81
N ASN A 28 -1.02 24.92 13.92
CA ASN A 28 -1.74 26.18 13.99
C ASN A 28 -2.54 26.37 12.69
N LEU A 29 -3.24 27.50 12.56
CA LEU A 29 -4.04 27.78 11.36
C LEU A 29 -3.22 27.73 10.05
N ALA A 30 -1.97 28.20 10.07
CA ALA A 30 -1.11 28.17 8.88
C ALA A 30 -0.73 26.73 8.49
N VAL A 31 -0.42 25.87 9.47
CA VAL A 31 -0.18 24.43 9.24
C VAL A 31 -1.43 23.74 8.73
N SER A 32 -2.59 23.97 9.36
CA SER A 32 -3.85 23.36 8.94
C SER A 32 -4.20 23.70 7.48
N ARG A 33 -4.02 24.97 7.08
CA ARG A 33 -4.23 25.39 5.69
C ARG A 33 -3.21 24.77 4.74
N GLY A 34 -1.92 24.82 5.08
CA GLY A 34 -0.87 24.25 4.24
C GLY A 34 -1.00 22.73 4.06
N LEU A 35 -1.50 22.01 5.08
CA LEU A 35 -1.84 20.60 4.97
C LEU A 35 -3.05 20.37 4.07
N ALA A 36 -4.13 21.15 4.24
CA ALA A 36 -5.32 21.04 3.39
C ALA A 36 -4.96 21.25 1.90
N ASP A 37 -4.21 22.31 1.58
CA ASP A 37 -3.75 22.58 0.23
C ASP A 37 -2.88 21.45 -0.35
N ALA A 38 -2.04 20.82 0.48
CA ALA A 38 -1.18 19.71 0.05
C ALA A 38 -1.97 18.41 -0.17
N ILE A 39 -3.06 18.20 0.55
CA ILE A 39 -4.00 17.09 0.31
C ILE A 39 -4.81 17.37 -0.96
N ASP A 40 -5.29 18.59 -1.18
CA ASP A 40 -5.99 18.96 -2.41
C ASP A 40 -5.07 18.76 -3.65
N GLU A 41 -3.77 19.07 -3.54
CA GLU A 41 -2.77 18.78 -4.56
C GLU A 41 -2.60 17.28 -4.82
N LEU A 42 -2.52 16.47 -3.76
CA LEU A 42 -2.44 15.01 -3.85
C LEU A 42 -3.67 14.41 -4.56
N ASP A 43 -4.87 14.88 -4.20
CA ASP A 43 -6.13 14.37 -4.75
C ASP A 43 -6.37 14.82 -6.20
N SER A 44 -5.91 16.02 -6.54
CA SER A 44 -6.11 16.59 -7.88
C SER A 44 -5.04 16.17 -8.91
N ASP A 45 -3.84 15.75 -8.48
CA ASP A 45 -2.79 15.27 -9.38
C ASP A 45 -2.99 13.77 -9.69
N PRO A 46 -3.37 13.39 -10.94
CA PRO A 46 -3.59 11.99 -11.32
C PRO A 46 -2.35 11.10 -11.19
N ASP A 47 -1.14 11.67 -11.26
CA ASP A 47 0.10 10.91 -11.08
C ASP A 47 0.37 10.57 -9.60
N LEU A 48 -0.13 11.40 -8.68
CA LEU A 48 -0.06 11.17 -7.23
C LEU A 48 -1.26 10.36 -6.73
N ALA A 49 -2.47 10.70 -7.17
CA ALA A 49 -3.70 9.93 -6.94
C ALA A 49 -3.65 8.53 -7.57
N GLY A 50 -2.90 8.36 -8.66
CA GLY A 50 -2.67 7.06 -9.29
C GLY A 50 -2.04 6.03 -8.36
N ALA A 51 -1.23 6.47 -7.37
CA ALA A 51 -0.68 5.59 -6.35
C ALA A 51 -1.76 5.10 -5.37
N ILE A 52 -2.70 5.96 -4.97
CA ILE A 52 -3.86 5.59 -4.13
C ILE A 52 -4.78 4.64 -4.91
N GLY A 53 -5.06 4.94 -6.18
CA GLY A 53 -5.85 4.06 -7.04
C GLY A 53 -5.21 2.69 -7.23
N LEU A 54 -3.88 2.63 -7.40
CA LEU A 54 -3.14 1.38 -7.44
C LEU A 54 -3.18 0.64 -6.09
N ALA A 55 -3.02 1.35 -4.98
CA ALA A 55 -3.11 0.78 -3.64
C ALA A 55 -4.50 0.16 -3.39
N GLY A 56 -5.57 0.85 -3.80
CA GLY A 56 -6.93 0.32 -3.73
C GLY A 56 -7.13 -0.97 -4.54
N LYS A 57 -6.56 -1.03 -5.75
CA LYS A 57 -6.58 -2.27 -6.57
C LYS A 57 -5.80 -3.40 -5.93
N ILE A 58 -4.67 -3.10 -5.28
CA ILE A 58 -3.87 -4.10 -4.57
C ILE A 58 -4.64 -4.59 -3.34
N SER A 59 -5.15 -3.69 -2.49
CA SER A 59 -5.85 -4.02 -1.26
C SER A 59 -7.20 -4.73 -1.47
N ALA A 60 -7.74 -4.71 -2.69
CA ALA A 60 -8.93 -5.47 -3.05
C ALA A 60 -8.68 -6.99 -3.22
N ASN A 61 -7.42 -7.44 -3.20
CA ASN A 61 -7.06 -8.87 -3.30
C ASN A 61 -6.83 -9.50 -1.93
N GLY A 62 -6.79 -10.84 -1.90
CA GLY A 62 -6.56 -11.62 -0.68
C GLY A 62 -5.25 -11.22 0.03
N PRO A 63 -5.29 -10.76 1.30
CA PRO A 63 -4.12 -10.23 2.00
C PRO A 63 -3.01 -11.27 2.19
N LEU A 64 -3.34 -12.53 2.49
CA LEU A 64 -2.35 -13.61 2.62
C LEU A 64 -1.67 -13.91 1.28
N ALA A 65 -2.42 -13.92 0.18
CA ALA A 65 -1.89 -14.15 -1.16
C ALA A 65 -0.95 -13.01 -1.61
N LEU A 66 -1.29 -11.76 -1.29
CA LEU A 66 -0.42 -10.60 -1.58
C LEU A 66 0.89 -10.67 -0.80
N ALA A 67 0.82 -10.98 0.50
CA ALA A 67 2.00 -11.13 1.34
C ALA A 67 2.91 -12.25 0.82
N ALA A 68 2.36 -13.44 0.56
CA ALA A 68 3.12 -14.56 0.04
C ALA A 68 3.73 -14.28 -1.35
N THR A 69 2.98 -13.63 -2.24
CA THR A 69 3.49 -13.24 -3.57
C THR A 69 4.68 -12.30 -3.44
N LYS A 70 4.60 -11.31 -2.53
CA LYS A 70 5.69 -10.38 -2.27
C LYS A 70 6.91 -11.10 -1.70
N ASP A 71 6.72 -12.02 -0.76
CA ASP A 71 7.82 -12.77 -0.14
C ASP A 71 8.51 -13.70 -1.15
N VAL A 72 7.74 -14.36 -2.02
CA VAL A 72 8.29 -15.18 -3.13
C VAL A 72 9.15 -14.32 -4.04
N LEU A 73 8.67 -13.13 -4.42
CA LEU A 73 9.43 -12.21 -5.28
C LEU A 73 10.74 -11.77 -4.63
N LEU A 74 10.70 -11.37 -3.36
CA LEU A 74 11.90 -10.92 -2.63
C LEU A 74 12.92 -12.04 -2.47
N GLN A 75 12.49 -13.25 -2.09
CA GLN A 75 13.39 -14.39 -1.91
C GLN A 75 13.94 -14.95 -3.23
N SER A 76 13.30 -14.67 -4.36
CA SER A 76 13.77 -15.09 -5.68
C SER A 76 15.08 -14.46 -6.11
N ALA A 77 15.44 -13.31 -5.53
CA ALA A 77 16.71 -12.64 -5.80
C ALA A 77 17.91 -13.37 -5.19
N ASP A 78 17.71 -14.11 -4.10
CA ASP A 78 18.78 -14.58 -3.22
C ASP A 78 19.01 -16.10 -3.26
N CYS A 79 18.31 -16.86 -4.12
CA CYS A 79 18.54 -18.30 -4.20
C CYS A 79 18.47 -18.88 -5.61
N SER A 80 19.03 -20.09 -5.75
CA SER A 80 19.03 -20.78 -7.02
C SER A 80 17.61 -21.17 -7.42
N ARG A 81 17.36 -21.26 -8.73
CA ARG A 81 16.06 -21.67 -9.27
C ARG A 81 15.60 -23.04 -8.75
N ALA A 82 16.53 -23.95 -8.44
CA ALA A 82 16.22 -25.27 -7.91
C ALA A 82 15.70 -25.21 -6.45
N GLU A 83 16.23 -24.30 -5.64
CA GLU A 83 15.81 -24.12 -4.24
C GLU A 83 14.52 -23.30 -4.13
N MET A 84 14.28 -22.41 -5.10
CA MET A 84 13.10 -21.56 -5.15
C MET A 84 11.79 -22.33 -5.10
N TRP A 85 11.70 -23.50 -5.75
CA TRP A 85 10.47 -24.27 -5.77
C TRP A 85 10.05 -24.71 -4.36
N LYS A 86 11.01 -25.20 -3.57
CA LYS A 86 10.76 -25.66 -2.20
C LYS A 86 10.34 -24.48 -1.31
N LYS A 87 11.11 -23.38 -1.31
CA LYS A 87 10.81 -22.19 -0.49
C LYS A 87 9.46 -21.57 -0.85
N GLN A 88 9.15 -21.50 -2.15
CA GLN A 88 7.86 -21.01 -2.62
C GLN A 88 6.70 -21.86 -2.08
N MET A 89 6.83 -23.19 -2.10
CA MET A 89 5.78 -24.07 -1.57
C MET A 89 5.53 -23.86 -0.08
N GLU A 90 6.57 -23.62 0.72
CA GLU A 90 6.42 -23.31 2.14
C GLU A 90 5.61 -22.02 2.38
N LEU A 91 5.73 -21.02 1.50
CA LEU A 91 4.97 -19.76 1.58
C LEU A 91 3.55 -19.88 1.01
N ILE A 92 3.37 -20.69 -0.03
CA ILE A 92 2.12 -20.78 -0.78
C ILE A 92 1.12 -21.76 -0.14
N ILE A 93 1.59 -22.84 0.51
CA ILE A 93 0.70 -23.83 1.15
C ILE A 93 -0.27 -23.19 2.15
N PRO A 94 0.17 -22.34 3.10
CA PRO A 94 -0.75 -21.69 4.05
C PRO A 94 -1.84 -20.86 3.36
N VAL A 95 -1.51 -20.20 2.24
CA VAL A 95 -2.48 -19.42 1.46
C VAL A 95 -3.57 -20.32 0.89
N PHE A 96 -3.22 -21.46 0.29
CA PHE A 96 -4.23 -22.36 -0.30
C PHE A 96 -5.13 -23.04 0.74
N THR A 97 -4.66 -23.20 1.98
CA THR A 97 -5.46 -23.77 3.08
C THR A 97 -6.24 -22.73 3.88
N SER A 98 -6.11 -21.44 3.54
CA SER A 98 -6.72 -20.32 4.26
C SER A 98 -8.24 -20.21 4.07
N ASN A 99 -8.90 -19.47 4.96
CA ASN A 99 -10.29 -19.07 4.77
C ASN A 99 -10.42 -18.15 3.55
N ASP A 100 -9.43 -17.28 3.32
CA ASP A 100 -9.40 -16.38 2.15
C ASP A 100 -9.36 -17.16 0.82
N ALA A 101 -8.66 -18.29 0.73
CA ALA A 101 -8.69 -19.11 -0.50
C ALA A 101 -10.09 -19.71 -0.76
N ARG A 102 -10.78 -20.14 0.29
CA ARG A 102 -12.16 -20.63 0.19
C ARG A 102 -13.11 -19.51 -0.22
N GLU A 103 -13.03 -18.36 0.45
CA GLU A 103 -13.82 -17.18 0.13
C GLU A 103 -13.61 -16.74 -1.32
N GLY A 104 -12.36 -16.66 -1.78
CA GLY A 104 -12.06 -16.26 -3.15
C GLY A 104 -12.69 -17.19 -4.19
N ALA A 105 -12.70 -18.51 -3.93
CA ALA A 105 -13.37 -19.47 -4.80
C ALA A 105 -14.90 -19.30 -4.80
N VAL A 106 -15.50 -19.09 -3.62
CA VAL A 106 -16.95 -18.86 -3.48
C VAL A 106 -17.36 -17.56 -4.15
N ALA A 107 -16.69 -16.45 -3.84
CA ALA A 107 -16.99 -15.13 -4.40
C ALA A 107 -16.86 -15.11 -5.93
N PHE A 108 -15.86 -15.81 -6.47
CA PHE A 108 -15.71 -15.97 -7.92
C PHE A 108 -16.89 -16.75 -8.53
N ALA A 109 -17.28 -17.88 -7.92
CA ALA A 109 -18.41 -18.68 -8.39
C ALA A 109 -19.75 -17.91 -8.32
N GLU A 110 -19.94 -17.12 -7.27
CA GLU A 110 -21.14 -16.31 -7.03
C GLU A 110 -21.12 -14.96 -7.75
N LYS A 111 -19.99 -14.58 -8.38
CA LYS A 111 -19.77 -13.29 -9.05
C LYS A 111 -19.99 -12.09 -8.15
N CYS A 112 -19.62 -12.22 -6.88
CA CYS A 112 -19.68 -11.15 -5.89
C CYS A 112 -18.27 -10.70 -5.48
N ALA A 113 -18.20 -9.58 -4.75
CA ALA A 113 -16.93 -9.13 -4.20
C ALA A 113 -16.57 -9.99 -2.97
N PRO A 114 -15.32 -10.47 -2.85
CA PRO A 114 -14.89 -11.29 -1.73
C PRO A 114 -14.76 -10.49 -0.44
N ASN A 115 -15.07 -11.11 0.69
CA ASN A 115 -14.88 -10.56 2.03
C ASN A 115 -13.66 -11.18 2.72
N TRP A 116 -12.48 -10.58 2.49
CA TRP A 116 -11.22 -11.08 3.03
C TRP A 116 -11.11 -10.90 4.55
N THR A 117 -10.54 -11.92 5.20
CA THR A 117 -10.33 -11.94 6.66
C THR A 117 -8.86 -12.00 7.05
N GLY A 118 -7.97 -12.38 6.13
CA GLY A 118 -6.55 -12.57 6.42
C GLY A 118 -6.27 -13.79 7.30
N THR A 119 -7.11 -14.82 7.21
CA THR A 119 -7.00 -16.07 8.00
C THR A 119 -7.10 -17.30 7.12
#